data_AF-A0A0D2MSF0-F1
#
_entry.id   AF-A0A0D2MSF0-F1
#
_cell.length_a   1.000
_cell.length_b   1.000
_cell.length_c   1.000
_cell.angle_alpha   90.00
_cell.angle_beta   90.00
_cell.angle_gamma   90.00
#
_symmetry.space_group_name_H-M   'P 1'
#
loop_
_entity.id
_entity.type
_entity.pdbx_description
1 polymer ?
#
loop_
_entity_poly.entity_id
_entity_poly.type
_entity_poly.pdbx_seq_one_letter_code
_entity_poly.pdbx_strand_id
1 'polypeptide(L)'
;MRRFAGALAASLLVFQSGNVSSYAAAVGPSSTAAAVVETAVPAAAAGAVESLPSCPIGDMAGLFGGNEDEGPEPFTLYGTNQKMYSIEQLDGEKVLSRSRGFTVDTCVSAVDEAMESPEFQGLSTGDKLRLGSNLLCKRSTGPDLKPACSSSCKAACSAALDAEAAKQLANSGLQLSPADRQRLLRSCTRQCNYGCIGSGKTHDFVTPSRR
;
A
#
# COMPACT_ATOMS: atom_id res chain seq x y z
N MET A 1 58.56 -3.24 31.71
CA MET A 1 57.41 -2.49 32.29
C MET A 1 57.25 -1.17 31.55
N ARG A 2 56.35 -1.07 30.56
CA ARG A 2 55.93 0.18 29.94
C ARG A 2 54.43 0.08 29.65
N ARG A 3 53.64 0.90 30.34
CA ARG A 3 52.18 1.01 30.21
C ARG A 3 51.88 2.06 29.14
N PHE A 4 51.11 1.71 28.11
CA PHE A 4 50.47 2.66 27.20
C PHE A 4 49.01 2.81 27.63
N ALA A 5 48.64 4.02 28.05
CA ALA A 5 47.26 4.42 28.28
C ALA A 5 46.73 5.06 26.98
N GLY A 6 45.78 4.41 26.33
CA GLY A 6 45.06 4.94 25.17
C GLY A 6 43.77 5.62 25.62
N ALA A 7 43.64 6.91 25.30
CA ALA A 7 42.48 7.73 25.58
C ALA A 7 41.33 7.42 24.61
N LEU A 8 40.15 7.12 25.16
CA LEU A 8 38.88 7.03 24.43
C LEU A 8 38.28 8.44 24.29
N ALA A 9 38.22 8.94 23.06
CA ALA A 9 37.50 10.15 22.71
C ALA A 9 36.01 9.83 22.53
N ALA A 10 35.16 10.42 23.38
CA ALA A 10 33.71 10.36 23.28
C ALA A 10 33.21 11.50 22.36
N SER A 11 32.74 11.14 21.16
CA SER A 11 32.07 12.07 20.25
C SER A 11 30.59 12.20 20.62
N LEU A 12 30.25 13.32 21.26
CA LEU A 12 28.88 13.79 21.44
C LEU A 12 28.39 14.44 20.13
N LEU A 13 27.45 13.79 19.44
CA LEU A 13 26.69 14.40 18.35
C LEU A 13 25.41 15.03 18.92
N VAL A 14 25.39 16.36 18.92
CA VAL A 14 24.24 17.21 19.19
C VAL A 14 23.36 17.23 17.94
N PHE A 15 22.17 16.65 18.00
CA PHE A 15 21.16 16.76 16.94
C PHE A 15 20.25 17.96 17.26
N GLN A 16 20.35 19.03 16.47
CA GLN A 16 19.45 20.18 16.50
C GLN A 16 18.13 19.83 15.81
N SER A 17 17.02 19.97 16.55
CA SER A 17 15.66 19.88 16.02
C SER A 17 15.30 21.15 15.25
N GLY A 18 15.05 20.99 13.96
CA GLY A 18 14.60 22.05 13.06
C GLY A 18 13.12 22.40 13.26
N ASN A 19 12.85 23.70 13.20
CA ASN A 19 11.54 24.37 13.16
C ASN A 19 10.53 23.69 12.22
N VAL A 20 9.33 23.41 12.73
CA VAL A 20 8.15 23.17 11.89
C VAL A 20 7.25 24.39 11.95
N SER A 21 7.15 25.06 10.80
CA SER A 21 6.43 26.30 10.56
C SER A 21 4.92 26.15 10.83
N SER A 22 4.40 27.06 11.65
CA SER A 22 2.98 27.28 11.84
C SER A 22 2.36 27.87 10.57
N TYR A 23 1.30 27.26 10.05
CA TYR A 23 0.38 27.92 9.15
C TYR A 23 -1.02 27.82 9.73
N ALA A 24 -1.50 28.98 10.19
CA ALA A 24 -2.89 29.26 10.49
C ALA A 24 -3.65 29.46 9.17
N ALA A 25 -4.84 28.87 9.05
CA ALA A 25 -5.82 29.34 8.09
C ALA A 25 -7.25 29.10 8.62
N ALA A 26 -7.89 30.23 8.92
CA ALA A 26 -9.29 30.57 8.67
C ALA A 26 -10.41 29.70 9.28
N VAL A 27 -10.98 30.28 10.33
CA VAL A 27 -12.38 30.16 10.76
C VAL A 27 -13.29 30.79 9.69
N GLY A 28 -14.40 30.12 9.36
CA GLY A 28 -15.52 30.70 8.59
C GLY A 28 -16.80 29.86 8.76
N PRO A 29 -18.00 30.46 9.00
CA PRO A 29 -19.12 29.77 9.65
C PRO A 29 -20.26 29.32 8.70
N SER A 30 -21.08 28.41 9.24
CA SER A 30 -22.54 28.28 9.11
C SER A 30 -23.20 28.44 7.73
N SER A 31 -23.78 27.35 7.22
CA SER A 31 -24.99 27.41 6.40
C SER A 31 -25.96 26.29 6.78
N THR A 32 -27.21 26.69 6.99
CA THR A 32 -28.35 25.93 7.47
C THR A 32 -29.10 25.19 6.35
N ALA A 33 -29.67 24.04 6.75
CA ALA A 33 -30.77 23.26 6.18
C ALA A 33 -31.63 23.85 5.03
N ALA A 34 -31.98 23.00 4.06
CA ALA A 34 -33.36 22.57 3.80
C ALA A 34 -33.42 21.45 2.74
N ALA A 35 -34.34 20.51 2.96
CA ALA A 35 -34.69 19.37 2.13
C ALA A 35 -35.23 19.74 0.74
N VAL A 36 -35.21 18.82 -0.23
CA VAL A 36 -36.39 18.34 -0.98
C VAL A 36 -36.09 16.97 -1.63
N VAL A 37 -37.11 16.13 -1.55
CA VAL A 37 -37.35 14.79 -2.11
C VAL A 37 -37.32 14.78 -3.64
N GLU A 38 -36.71 13.78 -4.27
CA GLU A 38 -37.29 13.21 -5.51
C GLU A 38 -36.84 11.76 -5.74
N THR A 39 -37.75 10.84 -5.45
CA THR A 39 -37.70 9.43 -5.89
C THR A 39 -38.49 9.31 -7.20
N ALA A 40 -37.85 8.84 -8.26
CA ALA A 40 -38.54 8.36 -9.46
C ALA A 40 -37.82 7.14 -10.05
N VAL A 41 -38.60 6.08 -10.24
CA VAL A 41 -38.30 4.79 -10.90
C VAL A 41 -38.87 4.85 -12.32
N PRO A 42 -38.20 4.32 -13.37
CA PRO A 42 -38.61 3.06 -14.02
C PRO A 42 -37.40 2.19 -14.42
N ALA A 43 -37.39 0.86 -14.31
CA ALA A 43 -38.15 -0.18 -15.01
C ALA A 43 -37.76 -0.40 -16.50
N ALA A 44 -37.31 -1.64 -16.76
CA ALA A 44 -37.32 -2.40 -18.02
C ALA A 44 -36.38 -2.03 -19.17
N ALA A 45 -35.53 -2.99 -19.57
CA ALA A 45 -35.69 -3.70 -20.85
C ALA A 45 -34.72 -4.88 -20.95
N ALA A 46 -35.29 -6.08 -21.10
CA ALA A 46 -34.61 -7.27 -21.58
C ALA A 46 -34.32 -7.13 -23.08
N GLY A 47 -33.10 -7.48 -23.49
CA GLY A 47 -32.71 -7.59 -24.89
C GLY A 47 -31.87 -8.84 -25.08
N ALA A 48 -32.52 -9.93 -25.47
CA ALA A 48 -31.89 -11.12 -26.02
C ALA A 48 -31.63 -10.87 -27.51
N VAL A 49 -30.41 -11.15 -27.98
CA VAL A 49 -30.10 -11.29 -29.40
C VAL A 49 -29.28 -12.56 -29.60
N GLU A 50 -29.92 -13.47 -30.31
CA GLU A 50 -29.40 -14.49 -31.24
C GLU A 50 -28.24 -13.94 -32.10
N SER A 51 -27.39 -14.68 -32.82
CA SER A 51 -26.99 -16.07 -32.98
C SER A 51 -25.72 -16.05 -33.89
N LEU A 52 -25.02 -17.19 -33.98
CA LEU A 52 -23.67 -17.44 -34.55
C LEU A 52 -23.46 -17.00 -36.03
N PRO A 53 -22.20 -16.85 -36.48
CA PRO A 53 -21.59 -17.95 -37.25
C PRO A 53 -20.07 -18.17 -37.06
N SER A 54 -19.68 -19.38 -37.42
CA SER A 54 -18.36 -20.03 -37.46
C SER A 54 -17.36 -19.49 -38.51
N CYS A 55 -16.07 -19.45 -38.10
CA CYS A 55 -14.78 -19.71 -38.81
C CYS A 55 -14.53 -19.17 -40.24
N PRO A 56 -13.30 -18.69 -40.53
CA PRO A 56 -12.24 -19.61 -40.93
C PRO A 56 -10.84 -19.35 -40.33
N ILE A 57 -10.04 -20.41 -40.40
CA ILE A 57 -8.61 -20.50 -40.13
C ILE A 57 -7.85 -19.79 -41.26
N GLY A 58 -6.83 -18.99 -40.91
CA GLY A 58 -5.66 -18.76 -41.77
C GLY A 58 -5.35 -17.30 -42.09
N ASP A 59 -4.43 -16.71 -41.33
CA ASP A 59 -3.29 -16.03 -41.95
C ASP A 59 -2.07 -16.07 -41.03
N MET A 60 -1.05 -16.80 -41.49
CA MET A 60 0.29 -16.88 -40.94
C MET A 60 1.15 -15.88 -41.70
N ALA A 61 1.26 -14.64 -41.22
CA ALA A 61 2.26 -13.69 -41.72
C ALA A 61 2.39 -12.47 -40.79
N GLY A 62 3.15 -12.65 -39.70
CA GLY A 62 3.50 -11.58 -38.78
C GLY A 62 4.71 -11.95 -37.91
N LEU A 63 5.73 -12.56 -38.52
CA LEU A 63 7.02 -12.96 -37.93
C LEU A 63 7.92 -11.73 -37.59
N PHE A 64 7.30 -10.62 -37.20
CA PHE A 64 7.89 -9.42 -36.64
C PHE A 64 6.84 -8.82 -35.71
N GLY A 65 6.47 -9.57 -34.66
CA GLY A 65 5.70 -9.04 -33.55
C GLY A 65 6.57 -8.00 -32.85
N GLY A 66 6.43 -6.74 -33.25
CA GLY A 66 6.95 -5.61 -32.50
C GLY A 66 6.48 -5.75 -31.05
N ASN A 67 7.36 -5.40 -30.13
CA ASN A 67 7.15 -5.40 -28.68
C ASN A 67 6.09 -4.33 -28.26
N GLU A 68 4.94 -4.29 -28.93
CA GLU A 68 3.80 -3.44 -28.60
C GLU A 68 2.87 -4.13 -27.58
N ASP A 69 3.06 -5.44 -27.35
CA ASP A 69 2.52 -6.22 -26.24
C ASP A 69 3.45 -6.24 -25.01
N GLU A 70 4.49 -5.41 -24.99
CA GLU A 70 5.34 -5.24 -23.80
C GLU A 70 4.59 -4.36 -22.80
N GLY A 71 3.59 -4.98 -22.15
CA GLY A 71 2.85 -4.38 -21.06
C GLY A 71 3.78 -3.94 -19.93
N PRO A 72 3.27 -3.14 -18.98
CA PRO A 72 4.07 -2.67 -17.84
C PRO A 72 4.80 -3.84 -17.18
N GLU A 73 6.06 -3.61 -16.82
CA GLU A 73 6.90 -4.64 -16.22
C GLU A 73 6.20 -5.29 -15.02
N PRO A 74 6.23 -6.62 -14.90
CA PRO A 74 5.63 -7.33 -13.78
C PRO A 74 6.37 -7.01 -12.48
N PHE A 75 5.61 -6.92 -11.40
CA PHE A 75 6.11 -6.61 -10.07
C PHE A 75 5.27 -7.35 -9.02
N THR A 76 5.84 -7.49 -7.83
CA THR A 76 5.16 -8.10 -6.69
C THR A 76 5.06 -7.08 -5.57
N LEU A 77 3.86 -6.93 -5.00
CA LEU A 77 3.68 -6.16 -3.78
C LEU A 77 3.94 -7.06 -2.57
N TYR A 78 4.94 -6.69 -1.79
CA TYR A 78 5.19 -7.27 -0.48
C TYR A 78 4.61 -6.32 0.57
N GLY A 79 4.01 -6.88 1.62
CA GLY A 79 3.43 -6.09 2.69
C GLY A 79 3.57 -6.77 4.04
N THR A 80 3.62 -5.95 5.08
CA THR A 80 3.54 -6.40 6.47
C THR A 80 2.55 -5.53 7.25
N ASN A 81 1.79 -6.16 8.13
CA ASN A 81 0.91 -5.51 9.08
C ASN A 81 1.46 -5.73 10.48
N GLN A 82 1.62 -4.66 11.24
CA GLN A 82 1.94 -4.71 12.65
C GLN A 82 0.76 -4.16 13.45
N LYS A 83 0.17 -5.02 14.29
CA LYS A 83 -0.90 -4.60 15.19
C LYS A 83 -0.39 -4.43 16.61
N MET A 84 -0.70 -3.28 17.17
CA MET A 84 -0.38 -2.93 18.55
C MET A 84 -1.71 -2.69 19.27
N TYR A 85 -1.94 -3.44 20.35
CA TYR A 85 -3.04 -3.17 21.25
C TYR A 85 -2.68 -1.88 21.98
N SER A 86 -3.36 -0.78 21.68
CA SER A 86 -3.09 0.48 22.37
C SER A 86 -3.58 0.31 23.80
N ILE A 87 -2.65 0.31 24.73
CA ILE A 87 -2.92 0.59 26.13
C ILE A 87 -1.82 1.59 26.46
N GLU A 88 -2.22 2.77 26.93
CA GLU A 88 -1.36 3.82 27.53
C GLU A 88 -0.93 4.94 26.58
N GLN A 89 -1.70 6.04 26.59
CA GLN A 89 -1.13 7.36 26.31
C GLN A 89 -0.16 7.68 27.44
N LEU A 90 1.14 7.72 27.13
CA LEU A 90 2.20 8.11 28.05
C LEU A 90 2.53 9.59 27.83
N ASP A 91 2.59 10.35 28.92
CA ASP A 91 3.20 11.69 28.96
C ASP A 91 4.46 11.60 29.82
N GLY A 92 5.60 11.50 29.14
CA GLY A 92 6.86 11.07 29.76
C GLY A 92 6.75 9.64 30.30
N GLU A 93 6.93 9.49 31.62
CA GLU A 93 6.83 8.20 32.33
C GLU A 93 5.42 7.93 32.91
N LYS A 94 4.48 8.87 32.76
CA LYS A 94 3.16 8.77 33.39
C LYS A 94 2.10 8.33 32.39
N VAL A 95 1.39 7.25 32.73
CA VAL A 95 0.20 6.80 32.00
C VAL A 95 -0.95 7.79 32.24
N LEU A 96 -1.26 8.63 31.24
CA LEU A 96 -2.35 9.61 31.30
C LEU A 96 -3.72 8.95 31.13
N SER A 97 -3.84 8.01 30.18
CA SER A 97 -5.10 7.33 29.91
C SER A 97 -4.90 5.96 29.28
N ARG A 98 -5.76 5.01 29.67
CA ARG A 98 -5.89 3.71 29.00
C ARG A 98 -7.05 3.80 28.00
N SER A 99 -6.79 4.36 26.83
CA SER A 99 -7.76 4.27 25.73
C SER A 99 -7.73 2.87 25.14
N ARG A 100 -8.88 2.17 25.18
CA ARG A 100 -9.05 0.92 24.44
C ARG A 100 -8.98 1.25 22.96
N GLY A 101 -8.07 0.59 22.24
CA GLY A 101 -7.91 0.81 20.81
C GLY A 101 -6.88 -0.13 20.20
N PHE A 102 -6.89 -0.14 18.88
CA PHE A 102 -5.94 -0.85 18.05
C PHE A 102 -5.21 0.17 17.21
N THR A 103 -3.89 0.12 17.25
CA THR A 103 -3.03 0.78 16.29
C THR A 103 -2.56 -0.27 15.30
N VAL A 104 -2.85 -0.03 14.02
CA VAL A 104 -2.38 -0.89 12.93
C VAL A 104 -1.44 -0.06 12.09
N ASP A 105 -0.21 -0.56 11.92
CA ASP A 105 0.77 -0.04 10.98
C ASP A 105 0.86 -1.02 9.80
N THR A 106 0.57 -0.56 8.59
CA THR A 106 0.66 -1.37 7.38
C THR A 106 1.72 -0.76 6.49
N CYS A 107 2.75 -1.54 6.19
CA CYS A 107 3.80 -1.16 5.25
C CYS A 107 3.69 -2.01 3.99
N VAL A 108 3.78 -1.39 2.82
CA VAL A 108 3.76 -2.06 1.51
C VAL A 108 4.91 -1.52 0.68
N SER A 109 5.58 -2.40 -0.07
CA SER A 109 6.63 -2.07 -1.02
C SER A 109 6.46 -2.89 -2.29
N ALA A 110 6.75 -2.28 -3.43
CA ALA A 110 6.78 -2.95 -4.71
C ALA A 110 8.20 -3.38 -5.07
N VAL A 111 8.32 -4.62 -5.56
CA VAL A 111 9.56 -5.23 -6.01
C VAL A 111 9.36 -5.69 -7.44
N ASP A 112 10.21 -5.20 -8.34
CA ASP A 112 10.19 -5.60 -9.75
C ASP A 112 10.69 -7.03 -9.90
N GLU A 113 10.15 -7.78 -10.85
CA GLU A 113 10.57 -9.16 -11.11
C GLU A 113 12.06 -9.26 -11.48
N ALA A 114 12.61 -8.22 -12.12
CA ALA A 114 14.04 -8.12 -12.43
C ALA A 114 14.94 -8.13 -11.18
N MET A 115 14.41 -7.75 -10.00
CA MET A 115 15.14 -7.78 -8.73
C MET A 115 14.93 -9.10 -7.95
N GLU A 116 13.99 -9.96 -8.38
CA GLU A 116 13.72 -11.23 -7.72
C GLU A 116 14.75 -12.30 -8.11
N SER A 117 15.98 -12.14 -7.63
CA SER A 117 17.03 -13.17 -7.77
C SER A 117 16.71 -14.42 -6.93
N PRO A 118 17.35 -15.59 -7.21
CA PRO A 118 17.19 -16.78 -6.37
C PRO A 118 17.56 -16.53 -4.90
N GLU A 119 18.51 -15.64 -4.65
CA GLU A 119 18.89 -15.20 -3.30
C GLU A 119 17.76 -14.40 -2.64
N PHE A 120 17.06 -13.57 -3.43
CA PHE A 120 15.89 -12.83 -2.96
C PHE A 120 14.79 -13.78 -2.50
N GLN A 121 14.56 -14.90 -3.19
CA GLN A 121 13.51 -15.85 -2.84
C GLN A 121 13.69 -16.46 -1.44
N GLY A 122 14.94 -16.64 -1.00
CA GLY A 122 15.28 -17.15 0.33
C GLY A 122 15.09 -16.17 1.49
N LEU A 123 14.85 -14.88 1.20
CA LEU A 123 14.65 -13.85 2.22
C LEU A 123 13.24 -13.91 2.84
N SER A 124 13.15 -13.48 4.09
CA SER A 124 11.85 -13.30 4.75
C SER A 124 11.06 -12.18 4.06
N THR A 125 9.72 -12.24 4.11
CA THR A 125 8.87 -11.20 3.51
C THR A 125 9.17 -9.82 4.10
N GLY A 126 9.48 -9.74 5.40
CA GLY A 126 9.90 -8.51 6.05
C GLY A 126 11.21 -7.92 5.49
N ASP A 127 12.17 -8.77 5.11
CA ASP A 127 13.41 -8.31 4.48
C ASP A 127 13.19 -7.90 3.02
N LYS A 128 12.38 -8.68 2.27
CA LYS A 128 11.96 -8.33 0.90
C LYS A 128 11.27 -6.96 0.86
N LEU A 129 10.43 -6.71 1.84
CA LEU A 129 9.73 -5.43 2.00
C LEU A 129 10.70 -4.25 2.15
N ARG A 130 11.80 -4.43 2.88
CA ARG A 130 12.83 -3.41 3.11
C ARG A 130 13.72 -3.15 1.89
N LEU A 131 13.88 -4.16 1.04
CA LEU A 131 14.67 -4.08 -0.18
C LEU A 131 13.89 -3.49 -1.36
N GLY A 132 12.55 -3.48 -1.29
CA GLY A 132 11.73 -2.91 -2.35
C GLY A 132 11.88 -1.40 -2.50
N SER A 133 11.60 -0.91 -3.71
CA SER A 133 11.98 0.43 -4.15
C SER A 133 11.22 1.58 -3.48
N ASN A 134 10.08 1.31 -2.81
CA ASN A 134 9.21 2.33 -2.22
C ASN A 134 8.46 1.79 -1.00
N LEU A 135 9.14 1.68 0.15
CA LEU A 135 8.50 1.29 1.40
C LEU A 135 7.57 2.40 1.91
N LEU A 136 6.26 2.17 1.79
CA LEU A 136 5.24 3.10 2.24
C LEU A 136 4.44 2.50 3.39
N CYS A 137 4.55 3.14 4.55
CA CYS A 137 3.82 2.76 5.75
C CYS A 137 2.65 3.73 6.01
N LYS A 138 1.49 3.18 6.35
CA LYS A 138 0.33 3.93 6.82
C LYS A 138 -0.10 3.38 8.16
N ARG A 139 -0.37 4.30 9.07
CA ARG A 139 -0.87 3.99 10.40
C ARG A 139 -2.33 4.39 10.49
N SER A 140 -3.11 3.54 11.13
CA SER A 140 -4.47 3.83 11.55
C SER A 140 -4.67 3.48 13.01
N THR A 141 -5.57 4.21 13.67
CA THR A 141 -5.95 3.97 15.05
C THR A 141 -7.46 3.95 15.14
N GLY A 142 -8.03 2.96 15.81
CA GLY A 142 -9.48 2.87 15.99
C GLY A 142 -9.88 2.05 17.21
N PRO A 143 -11.12 2.18 17.69
CA PRO A 143 -11.64 1.37 18.80
C PRO A 143 -11.75 -0.11 18.41
N ASP A 144 -12.03 -0.38 17.13
CA ASP A 144 -12.19 -1.71 16.58
C ASP A 144 -11.04 -2.05 15.60
N LEU A 145 -10.55 -3.28 15.69
CA LEU A 145 -9.44 -3.75 14.84
C LEU A 145 -9.81 -3.76 13.35
N LYS A 146 -11.04 -4.19 13.01
CA LYS A 146 -11.49 -4.37 11.62
C LYS A 146 -11.48 -3.07 10.79
N PRO A 147 -12.07 -1.95 11.26
CA PRO A 147 -11.99 -0.67 10.53
C PRO A 147 -10.59 -0.04 10.57
N ALA A 148 -9.80 -0.25 11.63
CA ALA A 148 -8.39 0.17 11.64
C ALA A 148 -7.63 -0.55 10.52
N CYS A 149 -7.67 -1.89 10.47
CA CYS A 149 -7.09 -2.69 9.41
C CYS A 149 -7.52 -2.22 8.02
N SER A 150 -8.82 -2.03 7.78
CA SER A 150 -9.31 -1.66 6.44
C SER A 150 -8.85 -0.29 5.98
N SER A 151 -8.80 0.69 6.89
CA SER A 151 -8.29 2.03 6.60
C SER A 151 -6.78 2.04 6.32
N SER A 152 -6.00 1.35 7.15
CA SER A 152 -4.55 1.21 7.00
C SER A 152 -4.18 0.50 5.70
N CYS A 153 -4.77 -0.67 5.47
CA CYS A 153 -4.54 -1.48 4.27
C CYS A 153 -4.90 -0.73 2.99
N LYS A 154 -6.06 -0.07 2.95
CA LYS A 154 -6.48 0.68 1.76
C LYS A 154 -5.52 1.81 1.44
N ALA A 155 -5.13 2.59 2.45
CA ALA A 155 -4.23 3.72 2.27
C ALA A 155 -2.80 3.29 1.87
N ALA A 156 -2.27 2.22 2.46
CA ALA A 156 -0.93 1.71 2.15
C ALA A 156 -0.90 1.08 0.75
N CYS A 157 -1.85 0.20 0.43
CA CYS A 157 -1.93 -0.43 -0.89
C CYS A 157 -2.14 0.61 -2.01
N SER A 158 -2.99 1.63 -1.80
CA SER A 158 -3.18 2.66 -2.82
C SER A 158 -1.91 3.48 -3.03
N ALA A 159 -1.26 3.90 -1.95
CA ALA A 159 -0.04 4.69 -2.02
C ALA A 159 1.11 3.92 -2.70
N ALA A 160 1.27 2.64 -2.39
CA ALA A 160 2.27 1.79 -3.03
C ALA A 160 2.01 1.61 -4.54
N LEU A 161 0.75 1.40 -4.94
CA LEU A 161 0.39 1.31 -6.36
C LEU A 161 0.57 2.63 -7.11
N ASP A 162 0.27 3.76 -6.46
CA ASP A 162 0.47 5.08 -7.05
C ASP A 162 1.95 5.42 -7.23
N ALA A 163 2.78 5.05 -6.24
CA ALA A 163 4.23 5.18 -6.33
C ALA A 163 4.82 4.29 -7.43
N GLU A 164 4.36 3.04 -7.54
CA GLU A 164 4.83 2.13 -8.59
C GLU A 164 4.36 2.56 -9.97
N ALA A 165 3.12 3.02 -10.12
CA ALA A 165 2.63 3.55 -11.39
C ALA A 165 3.44 4.79 -11.84
N ALA A 166 3.81 5.67 -10.91
CA ALA A 166 4.67 6.82 -11.19
C ALA A 166 6.09 6.39 -11.60
N LYS A 167 6.63 5.35 -10.94
CA LYS A 167 7.94 4.79 -11.26
C LYS A 167 7.97 4.11 -12.63
N GLN A 168 6.95 3.30 -12.96
CA GLN A 168 6.84 2.68 -14.28
C GLN A 168 6.73 3.74 -15.39
N LEU A 169 5.92 4.78 -15.18
CA LEU A 169 5.84 5.90 -16.11
C LEU A 169 7.19 6.60 -16.30
N ALA A 170 7.98 6.73 -15.24
CA ALA A 170 9.31 7.36 -15.30
C ALA A 170 10.37 6.47 -15.99
N ASN A 171 10.31 5.16 -15.78
CA ASN A 171 11.32 4.22 -16.26
C ASN A 171 11.08 3.74 -17.70
N SER A 172 9.84 3.33 -18.01
CA SER A 172 9.49 2.75 -19.31
C SER A 172 8.61 3.67 -20.15
N GLY A 173 8.04 4.73 -19.57
CA GLY A 173 7.02 5.55 -20.22
C GLY A 173 5.65 4.87 -20.29
N LEU A 174 5.50 3.67 -19.75
CA LEU A 174 4.25 2.91 -19.73
C LEU A 174 3.46 3.23 -18.47
N GLN A 175 2.17 3.49 -18.63
CA GLN A 175 1.26 3.73 -17.51
C GLN A 175 0.51 2.45 -17.15
N LEU A 176 0.44 2.15 -15.86
CA LEU A 176 -0.42 1.07 -15.35
C LEU A 176 -1.89 1.38 -15.68
N SER A 177 -2.59 0.46 -16.33
CA SER A 177 -3.99 0.66 -16.70
C SER A 177 -4.85 0.89 -15.44
N PRO A 178 -5.88 1.76 -15.48
CA PRO A 178 -6.73 2.02 -14.32
C PRO A 178 -7.50 0.77 -13.89
N ALA A 179 -7.83 -0.12 -14.83
CA ALA A 179 -8.49 -1.40 -14.56
C ALA A 179 -7.58 -2.35 -13.78
N ASP A 180 -6.30 -2.46 -14.19
CA ASP A 180 -5.31 -3.29 -13.50
C ASP A 180 -4.96 -2.72 -12.14
N ARG A 181 -4.78 -1.40 -12.03
CA ARG A 181 -4.60 -0.72 -10.75
C ARG A 181 -5.74 -1.05 -9.79
N GLN A 182 -6.99 -0.98 -10.23
CA GLN A 182 -8.14 -1.29 -9.37
C GLN A 182 -8.24 -2.79 -9.03
N ARG A 183 -7.80 -3.68 -9.93
CA ARG A 183 -7.69 -5.12 -9.67
C ARG A 183 -6.66 -5.41 -8.57
N LEU A 184 -5.46 -4.84 -8.72
CA LEU A 184 -4.36 -4.99 -7.76
C LEU A 184 -4.72 -4.40 -6.40
N LEU A 185 -5.34 -3.22 -6.37
CA LEU A 185 -5.81 -2.60 -5.14
C LEU A 185 -6.80 -3.51 -4.39
N ARG A 186 -7.76 -4.11 -5.10
CA ARG A 186 -8.71 -5.06 -4.50
C ARG A 186 -8.00 -6.32 -3.97
N SER A 187 -7.03 -6.86 -4.69
CA SER A 187 -6.27 -8.04 -4.26
C SER A 187 -5.41 -7.75 -3.03
N CYS A 188 -4.61 -6.67 -3.08
CA CYS A 188 -3.75 -6.19 -2.00
C CYS A 188 -4.54 -5.92 -0.72
N THR A 189 -5.63 -5.15 -0.82
CA THR A 189 -6.46 -4.84 0.35
C THR A 189 -7.15 -6.08 0.93
N ARG A 190 -7.58 -7.04 0.11
CA ARG A 190 -8.15 -8.30 0.59
C ARG A 190 -7.14 -9.12 1.37
N GLN A 191 -5.94 -9.33 0.82
CA GLN A 191 -4.88 -10.10 1.48
C GLN A 191 -4.37 -9.40 2.75
N CYS A 192 -4.17 -8.08 2.68
CA CYS A 192 -3.79 -7.27 3.83
C CYS A 192 -4.83 -7.38 4.96
N ASN A 193 -6.12 -7.22 4.65
CA ASN A 193 -7.19 -7.32 5.66
C ASN A 193 -7.30 -8.71 6.27
N TYR A 194 -7.17 -9.77 5.45
CA TYR A 194 -7.20 -11.15 5.93
C TYR A 194 -6.07 -11.41 6.94
N GLY A 195 -4.85 -10.98 6.61
CA GLY A 195 -3.71 -11.07 7.53
C GLY A 195 -3.90 -10.22 8.78
N CYS A 196 -4.33 -8.96 8.63
CA CYS A 196 -4.44 -8.01 9.73
C CYS A 196 -5.46 -8.44 10.81
N ILE A 197 -6.61 -8.99 10.40
CA ILE A 197 -7.66 -9.47 11.30
C ILE A 197 -7.30 -10.84 11.93
N GLY A 198 -6.38 -11.58 11.31
CA GLY A 198 -5.90 -12.88 11.79
C GLY A 198 -5.28 -12.83 13.19
N SER A 199 -4.89 -13.98 13.74
CA SER A 199 -4.20 -14.06 15.04
C SER A 199 -2.69 -13.85 14.89
N GLY A 200 -2.08 -12.96 15.68
CA GLY A 200 -0.63 -12.68 15.62
C GLY A 200 -0.29 -11.19 15.57
N LYS A 201 0.83 -10.76 16.14
CA LYS A 201 1.18 -9.32 16.20
C LYS A 201 1.61 -8.76 14.84
N THR A 202 2.21 -9.61 14.01
CA THR A 202 2.74 -9.26 12.69
C THR A 202 2.25 -10.25 11.66
N HIS A 203 1.85 -9.75 10.49
CA HIS A 203 1.39 -10.57 9.39
C HIS A 203 1.94 -10.06 8.07
N ASP A 204 2.64 -10.95 7.38
CA ASP A 204 3.18 -10.69 6.06
C ASP A 204 2.20 -11.17 4.98
N PHE A 205 2.15 -10.45 3.86
CA PHE A 205 1.33 -10.80 2.71
C PHE A 205 2.04 -10.44 1.40
N VAL A 206 1.65 -11.14 0.34
CA VAL A 206 2.25 -11.00 -0.99
C VAL A 206 1.15 -10.94 -2.04
N THR A 207 1.18 -9.92 -2.90
CA THR A 207 0.26 -9.73 -4.01
C THR A 207 1.05 -9.63 -5.32
N PRO A 208 1.14 -10.71 -6.11
CA PRO A 208 1.77 -10.64 -7.43
C PRO A 208 0.93 -9.80 -8.39
N SER A 209 1.58 -9.03 -9.27
CA SER A 209 0.87 -8.27 -10.32
C SER A 209 0.48 -9.16 -11.51
N ARG A 210 1.25 -10.23 -11.76
CA ARG A 210 1.01 -11.21 -12.82
C ARG A 210 -0.31 -11.98 -12.61
N ARG A 211 -0.88 -12.44 -13.74
CA ARG A 211 -2.02 -13.37 -13.76
C ARG A 211 -1.57 -14.79 -13.48
#